data_AF-A0A524Q2X1-F1
#
_entry.id   AF-A0A524Q2X1-F1
#
_cell.length_a   1.000
_cell.length_b   1.000
_cell.length_c   1.000
_cell.angle_alpha   90.00
_cell.angle_beta   90.00
_cell.angle_gamma   90.00
#
_symmetry.space_group_name_H-M   'P 1'
#
loop_
_entity.id
_entity.type
_entity.pdbx_description
1 polymer ?
#
loop_
_entity_poly.entity_id
_entity_poly.type
_entity_poly.pdbx_seq_one_letter_code
_entity_poly.pdbx_strand_id
1 'polypeptide(L)'
;MVRTMTFLAIAVILLEGCHSYRALEIERRHRVGPVAPSGGDGKEDDVPRERRVFHRVMVPRYLVRMPCGSPIAAINNRAVELAEGGRYDGALILFREALAEGGGNAAVFNNLGVARELTGDRKGAFAMYAEACRREPGNRYFTYNFRTGADYRRGAGGD
;
A
#
# COMPACT_ATOMS: atom_id res chain seq x y z
N MET A 1 38.15 -15.87 -42.70
CA MET A 1 36.70 -16.12 -42.60
C MET A 1 36.27 -15.75 -41.18
N VAL A 2 35.77 -14.53 -41.00
CA VAL A 2 35.36 -13.97 -39.70
C VAL A 2 33.95 -14.47 -39.40
N ARG A 3 33.77 -15.25 -38.33
CA ARG A 3 32.45 -15.63 -37.83
C ARG A 3 32.05 -14.67 -36.72
N THR A 4 31.14 -13.80 -37.10
CA THR A 4 30.39 -12.86 -36.29
C THR A 4 29.47 -13.55 -35.28
N MET A 5 29.04 -12.74 -34.30
CA MET A 5 27.79 -12.80 -33.53
C MET A 5 27.89 -13.28 -32.07
N THR A 6 28.49 -12.40 -31.26
CA THR A 6 27.91 -11.91 -30.00
C THR A 6 26.43 -11.52 -30.16
N PHE A 7 25.72 -11.39 -29.03
CA PHE A 7 24.30 -11.00 -28.83
C PHE A 7 23.30 -12.15 -28.58
N LEU A 8 23.52 -12.88 -27.48
CA LEU A 8 22.43 -13.48 -26.72
C LEU A 8 22.35 -12.84 -25.32
N ALA A 9 22.16 -11.52 -25.28
CA ALA A 9 22.02 -10.76 -24.03
C ALA A 9 20.85 -9.76 -24.04
N ILE A 10 19.91 -9.89 -24.98
CA ILE A 10 18.80 -8.92 -25.13
C ILE A 10 17.43 -9.56 -24.81
N ALA A 11 17.34 -10.87 -24.63
CA ALA A 11 16.05 -11.55 -24.45
C ALA A 11 15.47 -11.56 -23.01
N VAL A 12 16.09 -10.88 -22.04
CA VAL A 12 15.61 -10.88 -20.63
C VAL A 12 15.09 -9.52 -20.15
N ILE A 13 15.12 -8.46 -20.97
CA ILE A 13 14.85 -7.08 -20.50
C ILE A 13 13.43 -6.56 -20.84
N LEU A 14 12.50 -7.37 -21.36
CA LEU A 14 11.14 -6.88 -21.69
C LEU A 14 10.01 -7.66 -21.03
N LEU A 15 10.04 -7.78 -19.70
CA LEU A 15 8.86 -8.11 -18.90
C LEU A 15 8.75 -7.15 -17.70
N GLU A 16 8.91 -5.85 -17.92
CA GLU A 16 8.19 -4.89 -17.08
C GLU A 16 6.71 -5.05 -17.43
N GLY A 17 6.03 -5.94 -16.69
CA GLY A 17 4.68 -6.38 -16.99
C GLY A 17 3.72 -5.21 -17.16
N CYS A 18 2.74 -5.35 -18.05
CA CYS A 18 1.70 -4.37 -18.39
C CYS A 18 0.72 -4.07 -17.22
N HIS A 19 1.20 -3.96 -15.99
CA HIS A 19 0.45 -3.50 -14.85
C HIS A 19 0.19 -2.01 -14.97
N SER A 20 -1.08 -1.61 -14.82
CA SER A 20 -1.40 -0.19 -14.62
C SER A 20 -1.62 0.08 -13.13
N TYR A 21 -1.05 1.17 -12.65
CA TYR A 21 -1.14 1.59 -11.25
C TYR A 21 -2.14 2.72 -11.11
N ARG A 22 -3.02 2.60 -10.12
CA ARG A 22 -3.98 3.65 -9.76
C ARG A 22 -3.73 4.09 -8.32
N ALA A 23 -3.62 5.40 -8.11
CA ALA A 23 -3.58 5.97 -6.77
C ALA A 23 -4.99 6.15 -6.21
N LEU A 24 -5.23 5.59 -5.02
CA LEU A 24 -6.36 5.89 -4.17
C LEU A 24 -5.89 6.85 -3.09
N GLU A 25 -6.39 8.09 -3.11
CA GLU A 25 -6.06 9.10 -2.10
C GLU A 25 -6.82 8.81 -0.81
N ILE A 26 -6.09 8.54 0.28
CA ILE A 26 -6.70 8.27 1.57
C ILE A 26 -6.37 9.39 2.54
N GLU A 27 -7.41 10.01 3.11
CA GLU A 27 -7.23 10.95 4.21
C GLU A 27 -6.82 10.20 5.48
N ARG A 28 -5.69 10.62 6.05
CA ARG A 28 -5.18 10.15 7.33
C ARG A 28 -5.10 11.32 8.30
N ARG A 29 -5.55 11.11 9.53
CA ARG A 29 -5.45 12.09 10.62
C ARG A 29 -4.28 11.71 11.52
N HIS A 30 -3.27 12.57 11.56
CA HIS A 30 -2.13 12.42 12.45
C HIS A 30 -2.33 13.29 13.68
N ARG A 31 -2.22 12.68 14.87
CA ARG A 31 -2.18 13.41 16.14
C ARG A 31 -0.82 14.12 16.21
N VAL A 32 -0.84 15.43 16.29
CA VAL A 32 0.38 16.20 16.58
C VAL A 32 0.51 16.21 18.10
N GLY A 33 1.61 15.67 18.62
CA GLY A 33 1.96 15.82 20.04
C GLY A 33 2.15 17.30 20.38
N PRO A 34 2.09 17.70 21.66
CA PRO A 34 2.23 19.11 22.01
C PRO A 34 3.53 19.67 21.42
N VAL A 35 3.42 20.81 20.75
CA VAL A 35 4.60 21.62 20.43
C VAL A 35 5.12 22.09 21.78
N ALA A 36 6.31 21.64 22.17
CA ALA A 36 6.92 22.07 23.42
C ALA A 36 6.91 23.61 23.47
N PRO A 37 6.39 24.25 24.54
CA PRO A 37 6.40 25.69 24.61
C PRO A 37 7.84 26.16 24.49
N SER A 38 8.10 27.02 23.50
CA SER A 38 9.37 27.73 23.41
C SER A 38 9.53 28.57 24.67
N GLY A 39 10.47 28.16 25.53
CA GLY A 39 10.92 28.81 26.77
C GLY A 39 10.10 30.00 27.26
N GLY A 40 9.30 29.77 28.31
CA GLY A 40 8.61 30.82 29.05
C GLY A 40 8.56 30.45 30.53
N ASP A 41 9.01 31.38 31.35
CA ASP A 41 9.38 31.17 32.75
C ASP A 41 8.14 30.84 33.61
N GLY A 42 8.26 29.76 34.39
CA GLY A 42 7.14 29.04 34.98
C GLY A 42 6.22 29.86 35.88
N LYS A 43 4.91 29.63 35.70
CA LYS A 43 3.85 29.69 36.73
C LYS A 43 2.82 28.60 36.42
N GLU A 44 2.48 27.81 37.42
CA GLU A 44 1.94 26.45 37.31
C GLU A 44 0.40 26.36 37.37
N ASP A 45 -0.32 27.48 37.23
CA ASP A 45 -1.76 27.55 37.55
C ASP A 45 -2.72 27.64 36.35
N ASP A 46 -2.28 27.35 35.13
CA ASP A 46 -3.16 27.41 33.95
C ASP A 46 -2.90 26.22 33.03
N VAL A 47 -3.32 25.02 33.46
CA VAL A 47 -3.23 23.81 32.63
C VAL A 47 -4.21 23.95 31.46
N PRO A 48 -3.76 24.23 30.22
CA PRO A 48 -4.68 24.48 29.13
C PRO A 48 -5.38 23.16 28.79
N ARG A 49 -6.70 23.17 28.64
CA ARG A 49 -7.43 22.03 28.06
C ARG A 49 -6.85 21.77 26.68
N GLU A 50 -5.99 20.76 26.61
CA GLU A 50 -5.09 20.49 25.49
C GLU A 50 -5.90 20.37 24.21
N ARG A 51 -5.82 21.40 23.36
CA ARG A 51 -6.58 21.44 22.10
C ARG A 51 -5.92 20.43 21.16
N ARG A 52 -6.48 19.22 21.10
CA ARG A 52 -6.00 18.16 20.21
C ARG A 52 -6.02 18.66 18.76
N VAL A 53 -4.85 18.97 18.22
CA VAL A 53 -4.68 19.35 16.81
C VAL A 53 -4.41 18.10 15.99
N PHE A 54 -5.26 17.87 14.99
CA PHE A 54 -5.05 16.82 13.99
C PHE A 54 -4.61 17.47 12.69
N HIS A 55 -3.52 16.97 12.11
CA HIS A 55 -3.19 17.28 10.73
C HIS A 55 -3.80 16.22 9.80
N ARG A 56 -4.48 16.68 8.75
CA ARG A 56 -5.00 15.81 7.68
C ARG A 56 -3.90 15.67 6.63
N VAL A 57 -3.42 14.45 6.44
CA VAL A 57 -2.45 14.10 5.40
C VAL A 57 -3.14 13.20 4.41
N MET A 58 -3.06 13.54 3.12
CA MET A 58 -3.47 12.65 2.05
C MET A 58 -2.32 11.68 1.77
N VAL A 59 -2.58 10.39 1.89
CA VAL A 59 -1.61 9.34 1.62
C VAL A 59 -2.15 8.48 0.48
N PRO A 60 -1.49 8.49 -0.70
CA PRO A 60 -1.92 7.64 -1.80
C PRO A 60 -1.67 6.17 -1.47
N ARG A 61 -2.57 5.29 -1.92
CA ARG A 61 -2.34 3.84 -2.01
C ARG A 61 -2.40 3.42 -3.46
N TYR A 62 -1.35 2.76 -3.92
CA TYR A 62 -1.27 2.32 -5.29
C TYR A 62 -1.91 0.94 -5.43
N LEU A 63 -3.07 0.88 -6.07
CA LEU A 63 -3.70 -0.35 -6.52
C LEU A 63 -3.17 -0.72 -7.92
N VAL A 64 -3.14 -2.02 -8.19
CA VAL A 64 -2.63 -2.56 -9.45
C VAL A 64 -3.74 -3.24 -10.23
N ARG A 65 -3.99 -2.78 -11.44
CA ARG A 65 -4.75 -3.53 -12.44
C ARG A 65 -3.81 -4.39 -13.26
N MET A 66 -4.19 -5.64 -13.42
CA MET A 66 -3.44 -6.61 -14.20
C MET A 66 -3.95 -6.65 -15.65
N PRO A 67 -3.10 -6.95 -16.64
CA PRO A 67 -3.56 -7.22 -18.00
C PRO A 67 -4.67 -8.26 -18.01
N CYS A 68 -5.74 -8.02 -18.77
CA CYS A 68 -6.76 -9.04 -18.95
C CYS A 68 -6.18 -10.24 -19.72
N GLY A 69 -6.51 -11.45 -19.29
CA GLY A 69 -5.96 -12.67 -19.89
C GLY A 69 -6.03 -13.90 -18.98
N SER A 70 -6.25 -13.72 -17.68
CA SER A 70 -6.49 -14.82 -16.74
C SER A 70 -7.71 -14.57 -15.84
N PRO A 71 -8.35 -15.63 -15.31
CA PRO A 71 -9.42 -15.50 -14.33
C PRO A 71 -8.99 -14.69 -13.09
N ILE A 72 -7.77 -14.91 -12.61
CA ILE A 72 -7.18 -14.16 -11.49
C ILE A 72 -7.11 -12.66 -11.81
N ALA A 73 -6.71 -12.28 -13.03
CA ALA A 73 -6.66 -10.89 -13.46
C ALA A 73 -8.06 -10.25 -13.49
N ALA A 74 -9.07 -10.98 -13.95
CA ALA A 74 -10.45 -10.51 -13.96
C ALA A 74 -10.98 -10.27 -12.54
N ILE A 75 -10.78 -11.23 -11.63
CA ILE A 75 -11.21 -11.12 -10.22
C ILE A 75 -10.51 -9.94 -9.53
N ASN A 76 -9.19 -9.83 -9.70
CA ASN A 76 -8.41 -8.71 -9.15
C ASN A 76 -8.87 -7.36 -9.68
N ASN A 77 -9.09 -7.23 -11.00
CA ASN A 77 -9.49 -5.95 -11.58
C ASN A 77 -10.89 -5.54 -11.11
N ARG A 78 -11.82 -6.49 -10.99
CA ARG A 78 -13.13 -6.25 -10.36
C ARG A 78 -12.99 -5.83 -8.90
N ALA A 79 -12.08 -6.44 -8.15
CA ALA A 79 -11.79 -6.04 -6.77
C ALA A 79 -11.21 -4.61 -6.69
N VAL A 80 -10.34 -4.22 -7.64
CA VAL A 80 -9.84 -2.85 -7.76
C VAL A 80 -10.98 -1.87 -8.03
N GLU A 81 -11.92 -2.19 -8.93
CA GLU A 81 -13.10 -1.35 -9.18
C GLU A 81 -13.96 -1.17 -7.92
N LEU A 82 -14.16 -2.24 -7.13
CA LEU A 82 -14.85 -2.13 -5.84
C LEU A 82 -14.12 -1.21 -4.87
N ALA A 83 -12.80 -1.34 -4.78
CA ALA A 83 -11.98 -0.49 -3.91
C ALA A 83 -11.99 0.98 -4.34
N GLU A 84 -11.92 1.25 -5.65
CA GLU A 84 -12.07 2.61 -6.19
C GLU A 84 -13.44 3.21 -5.87
N GLY A 85 -14.49 2.38 -5.84
CA GLY A 85 -15.83 2.76 -5.40
C GLY A 85 -16.04 2.80 -3.88
N GLY A 86 -14.97 2.65 -3.08
CA GLY A 86 -15.05 2.68 -1.61
C GLY A 86 -15.63 1.42 -0.96
N ARG A 87 -15.93 0.37 -1.73
CA ARG A 87 -16.49 -0.89 -1.23
C ARG A 87 -15.39 -1.88 -0.84
N TYR A 88 -14.65 -1.53 0.21
CA TYR A 88 -13.44 -2.25 0.62
C TYR A 88 -13.68 -3.67 1.13
N ASP A 89 -14.81 -3.93 1.81
CA ASP A 89 -15.15 -5.29 2.26
C ASP A 89 -15.38 -6.24 1.08
N GLY A 90 -16.10 -5.77 0.05
CA GLY A 90 -16.30 -6.52 -1.18
C GLY A 90 -14.99 -6.73 -1.95
N ALA A 91 -14.15 -5.70 -2.02
CA ALA A 91 -12.82 -5.82 -2.62
C ALA A 91 -11.95 -6.85 -1.88
N LEU A 92 -11.98 -6.86 -0.54
CA LEU A 92 -11.23 -7.79 0.30
C LEU A 92 -11.63 -9.25 0.01
N ILE A 93 -12.92 -9.52 -0.18
CA ILE A 93 -13.42 -10.86 -0.55
C ILE A 93 -12.83 -11.28 -1.90
N LEU A 94 -12.96 -10.43 -2.92
CA LEU A 94 -12.47 -10.75 -4.26
C LEU A 94 -10.95 -10.87 -4.34
N PHE A 95 -10.17 -10.05 -3.60
CA PHE A 95 -8.72 -10.22 -3.55
C PHE A 95 -8.30 -11.54 -2.88
N ARG A 96 -9.04 -12.01 -1.87
CA ARG A 96 -8.82 -13.32 -1.26
C ARG A 96 -9.16 -14.46 -2.22
N GLU A 97 -10.24 -14.31 -2.98
CA GLU A 97 -10.61 -15.24 -4.04
C GLU A 97 -9.53 -15.31 -5.13
N ALA A 98 -9.06 -14.16 -5.64
CA ALA A 98 -7.98 -14.12 -6.61
C ALA A 98 -6.70 -14.83 -6.09
N LEU A 99 -6.38 -14.67 -4.80
CA LEU A 99 -5.27 -15.38 -4.16
C LEU A 99 -5.50 -16.90 -4.07
N ALA A 100 -6.73 -17.32 -3.73
CA ALA A 100 -7.11 -18.73 -3.60
C ALA A 100 -7.09 -19.47 -4.94
N GLU A 101 -7.44 -18.79 -6.03
CA GLU A 101 -7.38 -19.29 -7.42
C GLU A 101 -5.94 -19.44 -7.96
N GLY A 102 -4.93 -19.39 -7.09
CA GLY A 102 -3.52 -19.47 -7.47
C GLY A 102 -2.88 -18.12 -7.78
N GLY A 103 -3.53 -17.00 -7.43
CA GLY A 103 -3.01 -15.64 -7.56
C GLY A 103 -1.85 -15.33 -6.61
N GLY A 104 -0.73 -16.03 -6.76
CA GLY A 104 0.51 -15.78 -6.05
C GLY A 104 1.36 -14.64 -6.64
N ASN A 105 0.78 -13.73 -7.43
CA ASN A 105 1.56 -12.62 -7.99
C ASN A 105 1.63 -11.42 -7.02
N ALA A 106 2.64 -10.58 -7.18
CA ALA A 106 2.87 -9.45 -6.27
C ALA A 106 1.73 -8.43 -6.26
N ALA A 107 1.03 -8.25 -7.39
CA ALA A 107 -0.10 -7.34 -7.53
C ALA A 107 -1.28 -7.72 -6.61
N VAL A 108 -1.67 -8.99 -6.55
CA VAL A 108 -2.76 -9.47 -5.69
C VAL A 108 -2.41 -9.25 -4.21
N PHE A 109 -1.17 -9.55 -3.80
CA PHE A 109 -0.73 -9.29 -2.42
C PHE A 109 -0.74 -7.80 -2.07
N ASN A 110 -0.24 -6.95 -2.97
CA ASN A 110 -0.26 -5.50 -2.74
C ASN A 110 -1.71 -4.99 -2.57
N ASN A 111 -2.60 -5.39 -3.47
CA ASN A 111 -3.99 -4.94 -3.45
C ASN A 111 -4.75 -5.47 -2.23
N LEU A 112 -4.50 -6.72 -1.84
CA LEU A 112 -5.04 -7.30 -0.61
C LEU A 112 -4.53 -6.53 0.62
N GLY A 113 -3.27 -6.07 0.60
CA GLY A 113 -2.71 -5.19 1.62
C GLY A 113 -3.49 -3.88 1.75
N VAL A 114 -3.77 -3.21 0.62
CA VAL A 114 -4.57 -1.98 0.58
C VAL A 114 -5.98 -2.22 1.15
N ALA A 115 -6.66 -3.28 0.72
CA ALA A 115 -8.00 -3.59 1.19
C ALA A 115 -8.02 -3.88 2.70
N ARG A 116 -7.07 -4.67 3.22
CA ARG A 116 -6.95 -4.94 4.67
C ARG A 116 -6.68 -3.68 5.48
N GLU A 117 -5.84 -2.77 4.97
CA GLU A 117 -5.56 -1.51 5.66
C GLU A 117 -6.84 -0.65 5.77
N LEU A 118 -7.61 -0.59 4.70
CA LEU A 118 -8.84 0.18 4.59
C LEU A 118 -9.99 -0.40 5.43
N THR A 119 -10.00 -1.71 5.66
CA THR A 119 -10.93 -2.38 6.59
C THR A 119 -10.40 -2.47 8.02
N GLY A 120 -9.24 -1.87 8.32
CA GLY A 120 -8.70 -1.73 9.66
C GLY A 120 -7.73 -2.84 10.13
N ASP A 121 -7.55 -3.91 9.34
CA ASP A 121 -6.57 -4.96 9.61
C ASP A 121 -5.16 -4.54 9.17
N ARG A 122 -4.56 -3.65 9.96
CA ARG A 122 -3.23 -3.09 9.66
C ARG A 122 -2.11 -4.11 9.77
N LYS A 123 -2.19 -5.04 10.72
CA LYS A 123 -1.20 -6.11 10.88
C LYS A 123 -1.21 -7.03 9.67
N GLY A 124 -2.39 -7.44 9.23
CA GLY A 124 -2.55 -8.22 8.00
C GLY A 124 -2.13 -7.44 6.76
N ALA A 125 -2.46 -6.15 6.66
CA ALA A 125 -2.01 -5.30 5.55
C ALA A 125 -0.49 -5.28 5.40
N PHE A 126 0.23 -5.07 6.52
CA PHE A 126 1.69 -5.07 6.54
C PHE A 126 2.28 -6.40 6.05
N ALA A 127 1.71 -7.53 6.48
CA ALA A 127 2.16 -8.85 6.01
C ALA A 127 1.98 -9.02 4.50
N MET A 128 0.87 -8.54 3.94
CA MET A 128 0.60 -8.62 2.50
C MET A 128 1.48 -7.68 1.69
N TYR A 129 1.74 -6.47 2.16
CA TYR A 129 2.69 -5.57 1.50
C TYR A 129 4.12 -6.12 1.52
N ALA A 130 4.53 -6.75 2.62
CA ALA A 130 5.83 -7.41 2.70
C ALA A 130 5.95 -8.58 1.70
N GLU A 131 4.87 -9.35 1.54
CA GLU A 131 4.79 -10.42 0.54
C GLU A 131 4.92 -9.89 -0.89
N ALA A 132 4.23 -8.80 -1.22
CA ALA A 132 4.34 -8.14 -2.53
C ALA A 132 5.78 -7.69 -2.82
N CYS A 133 6.43 -7.03 -1.86
CA CYS A 133 7.83 -6.59 -2.00
C CYS A 133 8.81 -7.74 -2.14
N ARG A 134 8.56 -8.89 -1.49
CA ARG A 134 9.43 -10.06 -1.60
C ARG A 134 9.30 -10.74 -2.96
N ARG A 135 8.10 -10.73 -3.54
CA ARG A 135 7.81 -11.34 -4.85
C ARG A 135 8.30 -10.50 -6.01
N GLU A 136 8.22 -9.18 -5.88
CA GLU A 136 8.74 -8.26 -6.88
C GLU A 136 9.64 -7.21 -6.21
N PRO A 137 10.89 -7.60 -5.88
CA PRO A 137 11.87 -6.68 -5.35
C PRO A 137 12.14 -5.53 -6.31
N GLY A 138 12.24 -4.31 -5.79
CA GLY A 138 12.54 -3.11 -6.60
C GLY A 138 11.30 -2.42 -7.19
N ASN A 139 10.11 -3.00 -7.09
CA ASN A 139 8.89 -2.29 -7.46
C ASN A 139 8.64 -1.11 -6.51
N ARG A 140 8.72 0.11 -7.05
CA ARG A 140 8.59 1.35 -6.27
C ARG A 140 7.22 1.52 -5.63
N TYR A 141 6.15 1.04 -6.26
CA TYR A 141 4.78 1.19 -5.76
C TYR A 141 4.53 0.24 -4.58
N PHE A 142 5.01 -1.00 -4.67
CA PHE A 142 4.94 -1.95 -3.56
C PHE A 142 5.79 -1.48 -2.39
N THR A 143 7.01 -1.00 -2.67
CA THR A 143 7.89 -0.42 -1.66
C THR A 143 7.26 0.79 -0.99
N TYR A 144 6.59 1.66 -1.76
CA TYR A 144 5.90 2.84 -1.22
C TYR A 144 4.76 2.43 -0.28
N ASN A 145 3.86 1.55 -0.74
CA ASN A 145 2.73 1.07 0.06
C ASN A 145 3.21 0.36 1.34
N PHE A 146 4.26 -0.47 1.22
CA PHE A 146 4.87 -1.14 2.37
C PHE A 146 5.41 -0.16 3.40
N ARG A 147 6.29 0.77 2.98
CA ARG A 147 6.94 1.72 3.91
C ARG A 147 5.94 2.62 4.63
N THR A 148 5.05 3.23 3.86
CA THR A 148 4.05 4.17 4.41
C THR A 148 2.85 3.46 5.06
N GLY A 149 2.70 2.15 4.85
CA GLY A 149 1.81 1.29 5.65
C GLY A 149 2.44 0.84 6.97
N ALA A 150 3.77 0.66 7.00
CA ALA A 150 4.55 0.22 8.16
C ALA A 150 4.70 1.29 9.25
N ASP A 151 4.73 2.57 8.88
CA ASP A 151 4.88 3.70 9.80
C ASP A 151 3.82 3.71 10.91
N TYR A 152 2.70 3.02 10.71
CA TYR A 152 1.64 2.90 11.71
C TYR A 152 1.99 1.98 12.91
N ARG A 153 3.02 1.13 12.84
CA ARG A 153 3.47 0.37 14.03
C ARG A 153 4.01 1.30 15.12
N ARG A 154 4.53 2.48 14.76
CA ARG A 154 5.11 3.44 15.70
C ARG A 154 4.12 4.48 16.24
N GLY A 155 2.93 4.59 15.64
CA GLY A 155 1.91 5.60 16.01
C GLY A 155 0.71 5.08 16.83
N ALA A 156 0.65 3.78 17.13
CA ALA A 156 -0.47 3.17 17.84
C ALA A 156 -0.03 2.20 18.95
N GLY A 157 1.05 2.55 19.66
CA GLY A 157 1.30 2.04 21.00
C GLY A 157 0.67 3.01 21.99
N GLY A 158 -0.44 2.60 22.60
CA GLY A 158 -1.15 3.36 23.63
C GLY A 158 -2.48 3.90 23.15
N ASP A 159 -3.51 3.07 23.28
CA ASP A 159 -4.77 3.39 23.97
C ASP A 159 -5.40 2.04 24.38
#